data_AF-A0A451A9D1-F1
#
_entry.id   AF-A0A451A9D1-F1
#
_cell.length_a   1.000
_cell.length_b   1.000
_cell.length_c   1.000
_cell.angle_alpha   90.00
_cell.angle_beta   90.00
_cell.angle_gamma   90.00
#
_symmetry.space_group_name_H-M   'P 1'
#
loop_
_entity.id
_entity.type
_entity.pdbx_description
1 polymer ?
#
loop_
_entity_poly.entity_id
_entity_poly.type
_entity_poly.pdbx_seq_one_letter_code
_entity_poly.pdbx_strand_id
1 'polypeptide(L)'
;VREAVDAGASYRRACEILDINERTARRWKRQLQAGDGFEDQRKKSGGARRVPANKLTEEEKAQIIEVCNRVEYQSSAPSQIVPKLADEGVYIASESSFYRVLHEKNQLHRRGRARTPRTVMKPKGYKGHYVQARIPQEIAWYIKEDGSLNMPKLLDAFQQFFRENSEVWLNGFHYTEAGPQLLMQSFMQRIVNGSGRIEREYGLGRKRTDLLIL
;
A
#
# COMPACT_ATOMS: atom_id res chain seq x y z
N VAL A 1 -27.73 15.76 32.56
CA VAL A 1 -28.75 14.67 32.74
C VAL A 1 -29.56 14.86 34.01
N ARG A 2 -28.96 14.87 35.21
CA ARG A 2 -29.70 14.94 36.48
C ARG A 2 -30.64 16.16 36.57
N GLU A 3 -30.11 17.34 36.30
CA GLU A 3 -30.87 18.60 36.24
C GLU A 3 -32.09 18.53 35.31
N ALA A 4 -31.92 17.97 34.11
CA ALA A 4 -33.02 17.81 33.14
C ALA A 4 -34.09 16.81 33.63
N VAL A 5 -33.68 15.76 34.34
CA VAL A 5 -34.61 14.77 34.92
C VAL A 5 -35.34 15.35 36.13
N ASP A 6 -34.65 16.13 36.97
CA ASP A 6 -35.25 16.83 38.10
C ASP A 6 -36.24 17.91 37.63
N ALA A 7 -36.04 18.47 36.43
CA ALA A 7 -36.97 19.35 35.73
C ALA A 7 -38.11 18.62 34.98
N GLY A 8 -38.22 17.29 35.11
CA GLY A 8 -39.33 16.49 34.58
C GLY A 8 -39.08 15.80 33.23
N ALA A 9 -37.88 15.90 32.65
CA ALA A 9 -37.56 15.18 31.40
C ALA A 9 -37.30 13.69 31.67
N SER A 10 -37.62 12.84 30.68
CA SER A 10 -37.28 11.42 30.79
C SER A 10 -35.76 11.21 30.72
N TYR A 11 -35.24 10.27 31.51
CA TYR A 11 -33.80 9.98 31.56
C TYR A 11 -33.23 9.64 30.17
N ARG A 12 -33.99 8.89 29.37
CA ARG A 12 -33.65 8.56 27.98
C ARG A 12 -33.54 9.82 27.11
N ARG A 13 -34.52 10.73 27.19
CA ARG A 13 -34.52 11.97 26.39
C ARG A 13 -33.38 12.91 26.78
N ALA A 14 -33.09 12.99 28.07
CA ALA A 14 -31.95 13.77 28.58
C ALA A 14 -30.59 13.19 28.14
N CYS A 15 -30.48 11.86 27.99
CA CYS A 15 -29.32 11.19 27.41
C CYS A 15 -29.20 11.39 25.90
N GLU A 16 -30.30 11.31 25.16
CA GLU A 16 -30.36 11.55 23.70
C GLU A 16 -29.89 12.96 23.33
N ILE A 17 -30.30 14.00 24.08
CA ILE A 17 -29.88 15.39 23.81
C ILE A 17 -28.38 15.61 24.01
N LEU A 18 -27.78 14.90 24.97
CA LEU A 18 -26.35 15.00 25.27
C LEU A 18 -25.50 14.08 24.39
N ASP A 19 -26.13 13.37 23.45
CA ASP A 19 -25.50 12.37 22.58
C ASP A 19 -24.72 11.29 23.37
N ILE A 20 -25.24 10.92 24.54
CA ILE A 20 -24.68 9.88 25.39
C ILE A 20 -25.64 8.70 25.44
N ASN A 21 -25.13 7.49 25.16
CA ASN A 21 -25.93 6.28 25.30
C ASN A 21 -26.39 6.09 26.76
N GLU A 22 -27.69 5.84 26.94
CA GLU A 22 -28.30 5.63 28.26
C GLU A 22 -27.57 4.58 29.11
N ARG A 23 -27.10 3.47 28.49
CA ARG A 23 -26.35 2.42 29.20
C ARG A 23 -25.02 2.93 29.71
N THR A 24 -24.34 3.78 28.94
CA THR A 24 -23.07 4.42 29.32
C THR A 24 -23.28 5.37 30.49
N ALA A 25 -24.32 6.22 30.44
CA ALA A 25 -24.66 7.14 31.52
C ALA A 25 -25.00 6.40 32.83
N ARG A 26 -25.81 5.33 32.75
CA ARG A 26 -26.13 4.48 33.92
C ARG A 26 -24.91 3.74 34.46
N ARG A 27 -23.99 3.31 33.61
CA ARG A 27 -22.73 2.66 34.01
C ARG A 27 -21.83 3.65 34.76
N TRP A 28 -21.62 4.84 34.22
CA TRP A 28 -20.82 5.88 34.88
C TRP A 28 -21.43 6.29 36.22
N LYS A 29 -22.76 6.40 36.30
CA LYS A 29 -23.46 6.66 37.58
C LYS A 29 -23.18 5.57 38.62
N ARG A 30 -23.17 4.29 38.22
CA ARG A 30 -22.82 3.18 39.12
C ARG A 30 -21.34 3.22 39.54
N GLN A 31 -20.42 3.56 38.65
CA GLN A 31 -19.00 3.71 38.97
C GLN A 31 -18.77 4.86 39.97
N LEU A 32 -19.42 6.01 39.75
CA LEU A 32 -19.45 7.14 40.67
C LEU A 32 -19.96 6.76 42.07
N GLN A 33 -21.03 5.96 42.15
CA GLN A 33 -21.59 5.50 43.43
C GLN A 33 -20.72 4.46 44.13
N ALA A 34 -19.97 3.66 43.37
CA ALA A 34 -19.05 2.65 43.91
C ALA A 34 -17.72 3.24 44.42
N GLY A 35 -17.51 4.56 44.30
CA GLY A 35 -16.25 5.20 44.68
C GLY A 35 -15.08 4.90 43.74
N ASP A 36 -15.35 4.20 42.64
CA ASP A 36 -14.37 3.91 41.60
C ASP A 36 -14.24 5.19 40.77
N GLY A 37 -13.16 5.94 40.97
CA GLY A 37 -12.91 7.21 40.29
C GLY A 37 -13.00 7.11 38.77
N PHE A 38 -13.03 8.24 38.07
CA PHE A 38 -13.04 8.33 36.60
C PHE A 38 -11.72 7.89 35.95
N GLU A 39 -10.98 6.96 36.56
CA GLU A 39 -9.78 6.40 35.96
C GLU A 39 -10.14 5.52 34.75
N ASP A 40 -9.40 5.68 33.66
CA ASP A 40 -9.53 4.83 32.49
C ASP A 40 -9.18 3.37 32.84
N GLN A 41 -10.22 2.57 33.07
CA GLN A 41 -10.07 1.14 33.36
C GLN A 41 -9.72 0.30 32.14
N ARG A 42 -9.60 0.86 30.91
CA ARG A 42 -9.10 0.10 29.75
C ARG A 42 -7.69 -0.45 29.98
N LYS A 43 -6.88 0.26 30.76
CA LYS A 43 -5.56 -0.23 31.20
C LYS A 43 -5.65 -1.36 32.24
N LYS A 44 -6.75 -1.46 32.99
CA LYS A 44 -6.99 -2.53 33.97
C LYS A 44 -7.70 -3.74 33.36
N SER A 45 -8.45 -3.56 32.28
CA SER A 45 -9.07 -4.66 31.53
C SER A 45 -8.02 -5.45 30.74
N GLY A 46 -7.83 -6.72 31.11
CA GLY A 46 -7.17 -7.85 30.43
C GLY A 46 -6.14 -7.65 29.30
N GLY A 47 -6.37 -6.77 28.33
CA GLY A 47 -5.47 -6.48 27.21
C GLY A 47 -4.11 -5.91 27.62
N ALA A 48 -4.03 -5.13 28.69
CA ALA A 48 -2.75 -4.60 29.17
C ALA A 48 -1.85 -5.65 29.86
N ARG A 49 -2.44 -6.75 30.35
CA ARG A 49 -1.71 -7.85 31.01
C ARG A 49 -1.31 -8.98 30.05
N ARG A 50 -1.84 -9.01 28.83
CA ARG A 50 -1.45 -10.03 27.85
C ARG A 50 -0.09 -9.65 27.28
N VAL A 51 0.96 -10.24 27.85
CA VAL A 51 2.26 -10.30 27.19
C VAL A 51 2.09 -11.19 25.95
N PRO A 52 2.37 -10.69 24.73
CA PRO A 52 2.30 -11.52 23.54
C PRO A 52 3.21 -12.74 23.69
N ALA A 53 2.74 -13.93 23.31
CA ALA A 53 3.52 -15.16 23.42
C ALA A 53 4.89 -15.06 22.69
N ASN A 54 4.96 -14.25 21.64
CA ASN A 54 6.15 -14.04 20.82
C ASN A 54 6.99 -12.84 21.29
N LYS A 55 6.81 -12.38 22.54
CA LYS A 55 7.64 -11.30 23.08
C LYS A 55 9.03 -11.87 23.33
N LEU A 56 10.03 -11.27 22.66
CA LEU A 56 11.42 -11.65 22.86
C LEU A 56 11.80 -11.51 24.33
N THR A 57 12.47 -12.53 24.87
CA THR A 57 13.04 -12.48 26.20
C THR A 57 14.25 -11.53 26.22
N GLU A 58 14.67 -11.08 27.41
CA GLU A 58 15.81 -10.18 27.49
C GLU A 58 17.13 -10.88 27.08
N GLU A 59 17.21 -12.21 27.22
CA GLU A 59 18.30 -13.04 26.74
C GLU A 59 18.36 -13.06 25.20
N GLU A 60 17.23 -13.27 24.52
CA GLU A 60 17.15 -13.23 23.05
C GLU A 60 17.53 -11.84 22.52
N LYS A 61 17.09 -10.77 23.19
CA LYS A 61 17.50 -9.40 22.85
C LYS A 61 19.01 -9.19 23.02
N ALA A 62 19.60 -9.70 24.10
CA ALA A 62 21.04 -9.62 24.34
C ALA A 62 21.82 -10.37 23.25
N GLN A 63 21.35 -11.55 22.85
CA GLN A 63 21.94 -12.33 21.76
C GLN A 63 21.88 -11.59 20.42
N ILE A 64 20.76 -10.92 20.11
CA ILE A 64 20.65 -10.07 18.90
C ILE A 64 21.71 -8.96 18.91
N ILE A 65 21.87 -8.27 20.05
CA ILE A 65 22.85 -7.18 20.19
C ILE A 65 24.27 -7.71 20.03
N GLU A 66 24.59 -8.84 20.66
CA GLU A 66 25.88 -9.49 20.54
C GLU A 66 26.21 -9.80 19.09
N VAL A 67 25.30 -10.48 18.38
CA VAL A 67 25.49 -10.85 16.97
C VAL A 67 25.65 -9.62 16.09
N CYS A 68 24.85 -8.57 16.30
CA CYS A 68 24.98 -7.31 15.55
C CYS A 68 26.30 -6.58 15.80
N ASN A 69 26.99 -6.85 16.91
CA ASN A 69 28.26 -6.22 17.27
C ASN A 69 29.49 -7.11 16.98
N ARG A 70 29.30 -8.35 16.52
CA ARG A 70 30.41 -9.20 16.04
C ARG A 70 31.11 -8.55 14.84
N VAL A 71 32.41 -8.76 14.72
CA VAL A 71 33.27 -8.15 13.69
C VAL A 71 32.76 -8.40 12.27
N GLU A 72 32.17 -9.58 12.03
CA GLU A 72 31.61 -10.01 10.74
C GLU A 72 30.33 -9.23 10.37
N TYR A 73 29.53 -8.85 11.37
CA TYR A 73 28.19 -8.29 11.19
C TYR A 73 28.08 -6.82 11.56
N GLN A 74 29.07 -6.23 12.23
CA GLN A 74 29.05 -4.85 12.74
C GLN A 74 28.69 -3.80 11.68
N SER A 75 29.13 -4.01 10.43
CA SER A 75 28.91 -3.11 9.29
C SER A 75 27.71 -3.51 8.41
N SER A 76 27.03 -4.61 8.73
CA SER A 76 25.90 -5.14 7.98
C SER A 76 24.57 -4.67 8.58
N ALA A 77 23.54 -4.53 7.74
CA ALA A 77 22.18 -4.24 8.21
C ALA A 77 21.46 -5.53 8.64
N PRO A 78 20.41 -5.46 9.49
CA PRO A 78 19.60 -6.63 9.85
C PRO A 78 19.09 -7.44 8.66
N SER A 79 18.74 -6.78 7.55
CA SER A 79 18.34 -7.43 6.29
C SER A 79 19.41 -8.31 5.67
N GLN A 80 20.69 -8.11 6.01
CA GLN A 80 21.81 -8.91 5.55
C GLN A 80 22.28 -9.93 6.59
N ILE A 81 22.11 -9.61 7.88
CA ILE A 81 22.51 -10.48 9.00
C ILE A 81 21.57 -11.68 9.09
N VAL A 82 20.25 -11.43 9.07
CA VAL A 82 19.25 -12.50 9.28
C VAL A 82 19.33 -13.61 8.22
N PRO A 83 19.44 -13.32 6.90
CA PRO A 83 19.64 -14.37 5.91
C PRO A 83 20.92 -15.18 6.11
N LYS A 84 22.05 -14.53 6.45
CA LYS A 84 23.32 -15.23 6.69
C LYS A 84 23.24 -16.20 7.88
N LEU A 85 22.61 -15.76 8.98
CA LEU A 85 22.36 -16.63 10.12
C LEU A 85 21.46 -17.82 9.73
N ALA A 86 20.43 -17.58 8.91
CA ALA A 86 19.55 -18.63 8.42
C ALA A 86 20.30 -19.63 7.52
N ASP A 87 21.22 -19.18 6.67
CA ASP A 87 22.09 -20.03 5.85
C ASP A 87 23.00 -20.92 6.74
N GLU A 88 23.42 -20.42 7.90
CA GLU A 88 24.17 -21.15 8.93
C GLU A 88 23.26 -22.04 9.83
N GLY A 89 21.95 -22.04 9.57
CA GLY A 89 20.96 -22.81 10.35
C GLY A 89 20.62 -22.21 11.72
N VAL A 90 21.03 -20.97 12.00
CA VAL A 90 20.82 -20.27 13.26
C VAL A 90 19.65 -19.29 13.14
N TYR A 91 18.57 -19.52 13.88
CA TYR A 91 17.44 -18.58 13.95
C TYR A 91 17.29 -18.01 15.36
N ILE A 92 17.42 -16.69 15.49
CA ILE A 92 17.24 -15.96 16.77
C ILE A 92 15.87 -15.28 16.78
N ALA A 93 15.57 -14.47 15.74
CA ALA A 93 14.30 -13.78 15.58
C ALA A 93 14.11 -13.27 14.14
N SER A 94 12.92 -12.76 13.85
CA SER A 94 12.63 -12.14 12.55
C SER A 94 13.37 -10.80 12.36
N GLU A 95 13.56 -10.40 11.10
CA GLU A 95 14.19 -9.12 10.74
C GLU A 95 13.54 -7.91 11.45
N SER A 96 12.21 -7.90 11.53
CA SER A 96 11.46 -6.85 12.25
C SER A 96 11.80 -6.77 13.74
N SER A 97 12.10 -7.90 14.38
CA SER A 97 12.53 -7.96 15.78
C SER A 97 13.95 -7.43 15.95
N PHE A 98 14.87 -7.73 15.02
CA PHE A 98 16.21 -7.14 15.01
C PHE A 98 16.15 -5.61 14.92
N TYR A 99 15.36 -5.06 14.00
CA TYR A 99 15.18 -3.61 13.89
C TYR A 99 14.62 -3.01 15.18
N ARG A 100 13.62 -3.66 15.80
CA ARG A 100 13.01 -3.18 17.06
C ARG A 100 14.02 -3.14 18.22
N VAL A 101 14.83 -4.19 18.37
CA VAL A 101 15.86 -4.27 19.43
C VAL A 101 16.97 -3.25 19.21
N LEU A 102 17.45 -3.10 17.97
CA LEU A 102 18.46 -2.09 17.65
C LEU A 102 17.94 -0.66 17.83
N HIS A 103 16.66 -0.41 17.53
CA HIS A 103 16.02 0.88 17.78
C HIS A 103 15.89 1.16 19.28
N GLU A 104 15.48 0.19 20.09
CA GLU A 104 15.38 0.30 21.56
C GLU A 104 16.73 0.65 22.21
N LYS A 105 17.84 0.10 21.68
CA LYS A 105 19.20 0.40 22.15
C LYS A 105 19.86 1.59 21.46
N ASN A 106 19.13 2.32 20.61
CA ASN A 106 19.66 3.42 19.81
C ASN A 106 20.91 3.03 18.99
N GLN A 107 20.99 1.77 18.55
CA GLN A 107 22.09 1.21 17.76
C GLN A 107 21.72 1.05 16.27
N LEU A 108 20.52 1.51 15.89
CA LEU A 108 20.08 1.62 14.51
C LEU A 108 20.71 2.86 13.85
N HIS A 109 22.02 2.91 13.87
CA HIS A 109 22.79 3.85 13.07
C HIS A 109 23.07 3.24 11.71
N ARG A 110 23.49 4.09 10.78
CA ARG A 110 23.81 3.67 9.43
C ARG A 110 25.00 2.71 9.43
N ARG A 111 24.74 1.44 9.13
CA ARG A 111 25.75 0.37 9.00
C ARG A 111 25.97 0.15 7.49
N GLY A 112 27.04 0.72 6.96
CA GLY A 112 27.45 0.54 5.55
C GLY A 112 27.83 1.82 4.81
N ARG A 113 28.56 1.65 3.70
CA ARG A 113 29.07 2.73 2.83
C ARG A 113 28.05 3.31 1.84
N ALA A 114 26.79 2.86 1.90
CA ALA A 114 25.74 3.38 1.02
C ALA A 114 25.68 4.92 1.15
N ARG A 115 25.54 5.65 0.05
CA ARG A 115 25.39 7.12 0.08
C ARG A 115 24.06 7.48 0.73
N THR A 116 24.00 8.57 1.50
CA THR A 116 22.73 9.06 2.09
C THR A 116 21.68 9.12 0.99
N PRO A 117 20.46 8.62 1.21
CA PRO A 117 19.38 8.77 0.25
C PRO A 117 19.35 10.24 -0.16
N ARG A 118 19.77 10.50 -1.40
CA ARG A 118 19.83 11.87 -1.90
C ARG A 118 18.42 12.19 -2.34
N THR A 119 17.90 13.33 -1.89
CA THR A 119 16.68 13.89 -2.45
C THR A 119 16.94 14.19 -3.92
N VAL A 120 16.64 13.23 -4.81
CA VAL A 120 16.70 13.45 -6.25
C VAL A 120 15.50 14.32 -6.58
N MET A 121 15.74 15.52 -7.11
CA MET A 121 14.65 16.32 -7.68
C MET A 121 13.93 15.44 -8.70
N LYS A 122 12.61 15.26 -8.52
CA LYS A 122 11.81 14.57 -9.52
C LYS A 122 12.09 15.24 -10.87
N PRO A 123 12.37 14.47 -11.94
CA PRO A 123 12.66 15.05 -13.25
C PRO A 123 11.52 16.01 -13.61
N LYS A 124 11.87 17.21 -14.09
CA LYS A 124 10.88 18.17 -14.59
C LYS A 124 10.09 17.45 -15.69
N GLY A 125 8.78 17.33 -15.49
CA GLY A 125 7.89 16.77 -16.51
C GLY A 125 8.03 17.57 -17.79
N TYR A 126 8.64 16.98 -18.81
CA TYR A 126 8.68 17.57 -20.14
C TYR A 126 7.30 17.32 -20.77
N LYS A 127 6.55 18.38 -21.07
CA LYS A 127 5.38 18.25 -21.96
C LYS A 127 5.93 17.99 -23.36
N GLY A 128 6.04 16.71 -23.73
CA GLY A 128 6.28 16.36 -25.11
C GLY A 128 5.12 16.87 -25.96
N HIS A 129 5.38 17.83 -26.84
CA HIS A 129 4.50 18.11 -27.97
C HIS A 129 4.65 16.94 -28.94
N TYR A 130 4.03 15.81 -28.62
CA TYR A 130 3.85 14.75 -29.61
C TYR A 130 2.93 15.33 -30.67
N VAL A 131 3.47 15.55 -31.86
CA VAL A 131 2.66 15.72 -33.06
C VAL A 131 1.83 14.44 -33.14
N GLN A 132 0.56 14.55 -32.76
CA GLN A 132 -0.39 13.47 -32.90
C GLN A 132 -0.52 13.21 -34.40
N ALA A 133 0.21 12.23 -34.93
CA ALA A 133 -0.17 11.59 -36.19
C ALA A 133 -1.64 11.19 -36.01
N ARG A 134 -2.53 11.86 -36.74
CA ARG A 134 -3.96 11.55 -36.73
C ARG A 134 -4.09 10.15 -37.32
N ILE A 135 -4.71 9.24 -36.57
CA ILE A 135 -5.25 8.03 -37.18
C ILE A 135 -6.30 8.53 -38.19
N PRO A 136 -6.21 8.18 -39.48
CA PRO A 136 -7.12 8.69 -40.50
C PRO A 136 -8.56 8.15 -40.40
N GLN A 137 -8.83 7.23 -39.48
CA GLN A 137 -10.03 6.40 -39.43
C GLN A 137 -10.95 6.82 -38.29
N GLU A 138 -12.25 6.88 -38.56
CA GLU A 138 -13.28 7.24 -37.57
C GLU A 138 -13.49 6.13 -36.52
N ILE A 139 -13.70 6.53 -35.26
CA ILE A 139 -13.78 5.64 -34.10
C ILE A 139 -14.97 4.66 -34.18
N ALA A 140 -16.06 5.07 -34.84
CA ALA A 140 -17.27 4.26 -35.04
C ALA A 140 -16.99 2.97 -35.84
N TRP A 141 -15.88 2.88 -36.56
CA TRP A 141 -15.53 1.71 -37.38
C TRP A 141 -15.20 0.45 -36.56
N TYR A 142 -14.82 0.62 -35.29
CA TYR A 142 -14.38 -0.47 -34.40
C TYR A 142 -15.47 -0.97 -33.46
N ILE A 143 -16.66 -0.39 -33.51
CA ILE A 143 -17.81 -0.77 -32.67
C ILE A 143 -18.82 -1.46 -33.58
N LYS A 144 -19.26 -2.66 -33.18
CA LYS A 144 -20.34 -3.38 -33.87
C LYS A 144 -21.69 -2.75 -33.50
N GLU A 145 -22.75 -3.09 -34.23
CA GLU A 145 -24.11 -2.58 -33.96
C GLU A 145 -24.62 -2.92 -32.54
N ASP A 146 -24.06 -3.97 -31.91
CA ASP A 146 -24.36 -4.39 -30.53
C ASP A 146 -23.55 -3.65 -29.44
N GLY A 147 -22.72 -2.68 -29.83
CA GLY A 147 -21.84 -1.93 -28.93
C GLY A 147 -20.56 -2.67 -28.54
N SER A 148 -20.36 -3.91 -28.96
CA SER A 148 -19.13 -4.66 -28.72
C SER A 148 -18.00 -4.24 -29.67
N LEU A 149 -16.76 -4.45 -29.25
CA LEU A 149 -15.60 -4.16 -30.08
C LEU A 149 -15.43 -5.20 -31.20
N ASN A 150 -15.20 -4.70 -32.42
CA ASN A 150 -14.83 -5.52 -33.56
C ASN A 150 -13.34 -5.85 -33.50
N MET A 151 -13.00 -6.88 -32.73
CA MET A 151 -11.61 -7.33 -32.51
C MET A 151 -10.83 -7.63 -33.80
N PRO A 152 -11.38 -8.31 -34.83
CA PRO A 152 -10.66 -8.50 -36.09
C PRO A 152 -10.24 -7.19 -36.76
N LYS A 153 -11.17 -6.23 -36.91
CA LYS A 153 -10.87 -4.92 -37.50
C LYS A 153 -9.87 -4.12 -36.68
N LEU A 154 -9.97 -4.19 -35.36
CA LEU A 154 -9.06 -3.51 -34.44
C LEU A 154 -7.64 -4.06 -34.57
N LEU A 155 -7.49 -5.38 -34.64
CA LEU A 155 -6.18 -6.01 -34.77
C LEU A 155 -5.55 -5.73 -36.14
N ASP A 156 -6.32 -5.76 -37.23
CA ASP A 156 -5.82 -5.41 -38.56
C ASP A 156 -5.34 -3.96 -38.63
N ALA A 157 -6.13 -3.02 -38.09
CA ALA A 157 -5.74 -1.62 -38.02
C ALA A 157 -4.51 -1.40 -37.14
N PHE A 158 -4.41 -2.12 -36.02
CA PHE A 158 -3.23 -2.09 -35.17
C PHE A 158 -2.00 -2.62 -35.89
N GLN A 159 -2.11 -3.74 -36.62
CA GLN A 159 -0.99 -4.31 -37.38
C GLN A 159 -0.48 -3.32 -38.43
N GLN A 160 -1.39 -2.64 -39.14
CA GLN A 160 -1.01 -1.63 -40.10
C GLN A 160 -0.34 -0.42 -39.43
N PHE A 161 -0.94 0.12 -38.36
CA PHE A 161 -0.34 1.19 -37.56
C PHE A 161 1.05 0.81 -37.03
N PHE A 162 1.21 -0.42 -36.52
CA PHE A 162 2.47 -0.93 -36.01
C PHE A 162 3.52 -1.04 -37.12
N ARG A 163 3.18 -1.54 -38.31
CA ARG A 163 4.12 -1.56 -39.45
C ARG A 163 4.58 -0.17 -39.86
N GLU A 164 3.67 0.81 -39.86
CA GLU A 164 3.97 2.18 -40.29
C GLU A 164 4.72 3.02 -39.25
N ASN A 165 4.59 2.70 -37.94
CA ASN A 165 5.07 3.57 -36.86
C ASN A 165 6.07 2.88 -35.91
N SER A 166 6.28 1.56 -35.99
CA SER A 166 7.07 0.81 -34.99
C SER A 166 8.52 1.25 -34.88
N GLU A 167 9.21 1.60 -35.99
CA GLU A 167 10.64 1.94 -35.96
C GLU A 167 10.96 3.15 -35.09
N VAL A 168 10.14 4.20 -35.14
CA VAL A 168 10.34 5.43 -34.35
C VAL A 168 10.23 5.14 -32.85
N TRP A 169 9.36 4.20 -32.46
CA TRP A 169 9.10 3.90 -31.06
C TRP A 169 10.04 2.83 -30.51
N LEU A 170 10.42 1.82 -31.31
CA LEU A 170 11.33 0.76 -30.88
C LEU A 170 12.76 1.29 -30.62
N ASN A 171 13.20 2.33 -31.34
CA ASN A 171 14.49 2.96 -31.11
C ASN A 171 14.58 3.77 -29.80
N GLY A 172 13.44 4.09 -29.17
CA GLY A 172 13.37 4.91 -27.95
C GLY A 172 13.20 4.12 -26.64
N PHE A 173 12.90 2.83 -26.69
CA PHE A 173 12.66 2.02 -25.50
C PHE A 173 13.81 1.04 -25.21
N HIS A 174 14.27 1.04 -23.96
CA HIS A 174 15.24 0.04 -23.46
C HIS A 174 14.65 -1.37 -23.30
N TYR A 175 13.33 -1.54 -23.46
CA TYR A 175 12.60 -2.81 -23.32
C TYR A 175 11.90 -3.16 -24.65
N THR A 176 12.67 -3.71 -25.58
CA THR A 176 12.20 -4.08 -26.92
C THR A 176 11.08 -5.11 -26.90
N GLU A 177 11.10 -6.04 -25.94
CA GLU A 177 10.07 -7.08 -25.76
C GLU A 177 8.70 -6.53 -25.38
N ALA A 178 8.66 -5.44 -24.62
CA ALA A 178 7.41 -4.81 -24.18
C ALA A 178 6.88 -3.75 -25.18
N GLY A 179 7.67 -3.38 -26.19
CA GLY A 179 7.35 -2.34 -27.17
C GLY A 179 6.00 -2.56 -27.88
N PRO A 180 5.72 -3.75 -28.44
CA PRO A 180 4.44 -4.04 -29.09
C PRO A 180 3.24 -3.93 -28.14
N GLN A 181 3.40 -4.35 -26.89
CA GLN A 181 2.34 -4.28 -25.89
C GLN A 181 2.04 -2.83 -25.49
N LEU A 182 3.07 -1.99 -25.32
CA LEU A 182 2.91 -0.56 -25.02
C LEU A 182 2.29 0.21 -26.20
N LEU A 183 2.64 -0.16 -27.43
CA LEU A 183 2.05 0.40 -28.64
C LEU A 183 0.58 -0.03 -28.80
N MET A 184 0.25 -1.28 -28.50
CA MET A 184 -1.15 -1.74 -28.47
C MET A 184 -1.94 -0.96 -27.42
N GLN A 185 -1.38 -0.76 -26.23
CA GLN A 185 -2.03 0.00 -25.16
C GLN A 185 -2.31 1.46 -25.57
N SER A 186 -1.35 2.14 -26.21
CA SER A 186 -1.55 3.53 -26.65
C SER A 186 -2.55 3.63 -27.81
N PHE A 187 -2.54 2.65 -28.72
CA PHE A 187 -3.51 2.54 -29.82
C PHE A 187 -4.93 2.33 -29.30
N MET A 188 -5.14 1.39 -28.37
CA MET A 188 -6.42 1.15 -27.74
C MET A 188 -6.91 2.35 -26.93
N GLN A 189 -6.02 2.98 -26.16
CA GLN A 189 -6.34 4.19 -25.42
C GLN A 189 -6.84 5.31 -26.34
N ARG A 190 -6.35 5.34 -27.59
CA ARG A 190 -6.72 6.34 -28.57
C ARG A 190 -8.03 6.04 -29.32
N ILE A 191 -8.34 4.78 -29.55
CA ILE A 191 -9.63 4.35 -30.11
C ILE A 191 -10.74 4.51 -29.05
N VAL A 192 -10.47 4.10 -27.81
CA VAL A 192 -11.50 4.05 -26.77
C VAL A 192 -11.75 5.42 -26.12
N ASN A 193 -10.75 6.27 -25.88
CA ASN A 193 -10.98 7.55 -25.19
C ASN A 193 -11.71 8.63 -26.01
N GLY A 194 -12.23 8.31 -27.19
CA GLY A 194 -13.22 9.15 -27.87
C GLY A 194 -14.68 8.85 -27.48
N SER A 195 -14.99 7.69 -26.87
CA SER A 195 -16.35 7.33 -26.46
C SER A 195 -16.50 6.27 -25.35
N GLY A 196 -15.42 5.75 -24.76
CA GLY A 196 -15.46 4.71 -23.72
C GLY A 196 -14.35 4.85 -22.66
N ARG A 197 -14.44 4.05 -21.58
CA ARG A 197 -13.45 4.02 -20.48
C ARG A 197 -12.74 2.67 -20.45
N ILE A 198 -11.40 2.68 -20.51
CA ILE A 198 -10.59 1.48 -20.25
C ILE A 198 -10.27 1.41 -18.76
N GLU A 199 -10.80 0.41 -18.07
CA GLU A 199 -10.38 0.07 -16.71
C GLU A 199 -9.29 -1.00 -16.74
N ARG A 200 -8.30 -0.85 -15.86
CA ARG A 200 -7.11 -1.68 -15.84
C ARG A 200 -7.08 -2.47 -14.55
N GLU A 201 -7.16 -3.79 -14.66
CA GLU A 201 -6.96 -4.68 -13.54
C GLU A 201 -5.60 -5.38 -13.69
N TYR A 202 -4.70 -5.12 -12.76
CA TYR A 202 -3.45 -5.89 -12.67
C TYR A 202 -3.75 -7.17 -11.92
N GLY A 203 -3.90 -8.29 -12.65
CA GLY A 203 -4.12 -9.62 -12.09
C GLY A 203 -2.89 -10.10 -11.30
N LEU A 204 -2.79 -9.66 -10.04
CA LEU A 204 -1.68 -9.89 -9.11
C LEU A 204 -1.68 -11.37 -8.65
N GLY A 205 -1.33 -12.26 -9.58
CA GLY A 205 -1.30 -13.71 -9.39
C GLY A 205 -1.07 -14.52 -10.66
N ARG A 206 -1.40 -13.98 -11.85
CA ARG A 206 -1.23 -14.69 -13.14
C ARG A 206 -0.09 -14.17 -14.03
N LYS A 207 0.64 -13.13 -13.61
CA LYS A 207 1.68 -12.42 -14.40
C LYS A 207 1.18 -11.96 -15.78
N ARG A 208 -0.13 -11.72 -15.95
CA ARG A 208 -0.73 -11.17 -17.17
C ARG A 208 -1.41 -9.84 -16.84
N THR A 209 -1.35 -8.90 -17.76
CA THR A 209 -2.12 -7.64 -17.70
C THR A 209 -3.43 -7.89 -18.44
N ASP A 210 -4.53 -7.94 -17.69
CA ASP A 210 -5.86 -8.07 -18.28
C ASP A 210 -6.41 -6.66 -18.56
N LEU A 211 -6.98 -6.47 -19.75
CA LEU A 211 -7.57 -5.21 -20.18
C LEU A 211 -9.10 -5.35 -20.10
N LEU A 212 -9.73 -4.55 -19.23
CA LEU A 212 -11.18 -4.44 -19.17
C LEU A 212 -11.61 -3.20 -19.95
N ILE A 213 -12.47 -3.40 -20.93
CA ILE A 213 -13.05 -2.29 -21.71
C ILE A 213 -14.50 -2.18 -21.29
N LEU A 214 -14.86 -1.04 -20.70
CA LEU A 214 -16.21 -0.72 -20.21
C LEU A 214 -16.97 0.15 -21.21
#